data_AF-A0AAT9GAJ6-F1
#
_entry.id   AF-A0AAT9GAJ6-F1
#
_cell.length_a   1.000
_cell.length_b   1.000
_cell.length_c   1.000
_cell.angle_alpha   90.00
_cell.angle_beta   90.00
_cell.angle_gamma   90.00
#
_symmetry.space_group_name_H-M   'P 1'
#
loop_
_entity.id
_entity.type
_entity.pdbx_description
1 polymer ?
#
loop_
_entity_poly.entity_id
_entity_poly.type
_entity_poly.pdbx_seq_one_letter_code
_entity_poly.pdbx_strand_id
1 'polypeptide(L)' 'MHWHDVDEIAISLEKNYSDEDISELTLKDLEDLIKSLSDFDDHEIETNKEVLKEILEAWKEIKDSNFED' A
#
# COMPACT_ATOMS: atom_id res chain seq x y z
N MET A 1 -7.37 -6.58 -7.25
CA MET A 1 -6.45 -5.43 -7.24
C MET A 1 -5.17 -5.83 -7.95
N HIS A 2 -4.74 -4.98 -8.88
CA HIS A 2 -3.51 -5.10 -9.64
C HIS A 2 -2.51 -4.05 -9.21
N TRP A 3 -1.23 -4.21 -9.55
CA TRP A 3 -0.18 -3.26 -9.17
C TRP A 3 -0.47 -1.81 -9.61
N HIS A 4 -1.24 -1.61 -10.68
CA HIS A 4 -1.59 -0.28 -11.19
C HIS A 4 -2.77 0.38 -10.44
N ASP A 5 -3.48 -0.35 -9.58
CA ASP A 5 -4.61 0.17 -8.80
C ASP A 5 -4.10 0.85 -7.50
N VAL A 6 -3.29 1.90 -7.66
CA VAL A 6 -2.57 2.57 -6.57
C VAL A 6 -3.49 3.00 -5.42
N ASP A 7 -4.56 3.73 -5.74
CA ASP A 7 -5.54 4.21 -4.74
C ASP A 7 -6.25 3.07 -4.01
N GLU A 8 -6.71 2.03 -4.73
CA GLU A 8 -7.42 0.90 -4.15
C GLU A 8 -6.52 0.10 -3.19
N ILE A 9 -5.26 -0.10 -3.57
CA ILE A 9 -4.26 -0.75 -2.73
C ILE A 9 -4.02 0.09 -1.49
N ALA A 10 -3.77 1.39 -1.62
CA ALA A 10 -3.52 2.28 -0.50
C ALA A 10 -4.70 2.32 0.50
N ILE A 11 -5.94 2.39 0.00
CA ILE A 11 -7.16 2.32 0.83
C ILE A 11 -7.25 0.97 1.53
N SER A 12 -6.93 -0.13 0.85
CA SER A 12 -6.97 -1.48 1.43
C SER A 12 -5.89 -1.68 2.48
N LEU A 13 -4.70 -1.13 2.27
CA LEU A 13 -3.61 -1.13 3.24
C LEU A 13 -4.02 -0.35 4.49
N GLU A 14 -4.58 0.85 4.36
CA GLU A 14 -5.05 1.61 5.51
C GLU A 14 -6.17 0.88 6.27
N LYS A 15 -7.11 0.25 5.58
CA LYS A 15 -8.21 -0.49 6.23
C LYS A 15 -7.73 -1.72 7.01
N ASN A 16 -6.70 -2.42 6.54
CA ASN A 16 -6.21 -3.65 7.16
C ASN A 16 -5.06 -3.40 8.14
N TYR A 17 -4.27 -2.35 7.90
CA TYR A 17 -3.01 -2.04 8.57
C TYR A 17 -2.97 -0.57 9.05
N SER A 18 -4.11 -0.03 9.50
CA SER A 18 -4.19 1.37 9.99
C SER A 18 -3.23 1.69 11.13
N ASP A 19 -2.91 0.70 11.96
CA ASP A 19 -1.99 0.83 13.12
C ASP A 19 -0.52 0.79 12.70
N GLU A 20 -0.23 0.36 11.47
CA GLU A 20 1.14 0.11 11.00
C GLU A 20 1.88 1.44 10.74
N ASP A 21 3.14 1.52 11.17
CA ASP A 21 3.93 2.73 10.98
C ASP A 21 4.51 2.80 9.55
N ILE A 22 3.84 3.58 8.70
CA ILE A 22 4.22 3.77 7.29
C ILE A 22 5.51 4.61 7.14
N SER A 23 5.95 5.30 8.19
CA SER A 23 7.13 6.17 8.14
C SER A 23 8.42 5.37 8.11
N GLU A 24 8.46 4.25 8.84
CA GLU A 24 9.60 3.33 8.86
C GLU A 24 9.45 2.15 7.88
N LEU A 25 8.33 2.05 7.17
CA LEU A 25 8.05 0.96 6.24
C LEU A 25 9.01 0.96 5.04
N THR A 26 9.64 -0.18 4.76
CA THR A 26 10.47 -0.33 3.56
C THR A 26 9.62 -0.73 2.35
N LEU A 27 10.12 -0.48 1.13
CA LEU A 27 9.44 -0.92 -0.10
C LEU A 27 9.23 -2.45 -0.14
N LYS A 28 10.11 -3.20 0.52
CA LYS A 28 9.99 -4.67 0.60
C LYS A 28 8.86 -5.07 1.54
N ASP A 29 8.77 -4.44 2.71
CA ASP A 29 7.67 -4.68 3.65
C ASP A 29 6.33 -4.29 3.02
N LEU A 30 6.28 -3.15 2.32
CA LEU A 30 5.12 -2.74 1.55
C LEU A 30 4.69 -3.79 0.52
N GLU A 31 5.64 -4.33 -0.25
CA GLU A 31 5.36 -5.37 -1.24
C GLU A 31 4.76 -6.63 -0.58
N ASP A 32 5.32 -7.07 0.54
CA ASP A 32 4.80 -8.21 1.32
C ASP A 32 3.39 -7.94 1.87
N LEU A 33 3.11 -6.72 2.36
CA LEU A 33 1.78 -6.33 2.84
C LEU A 33 0.75 -6.34 1.70
N ILE A 34 1.09 -5.80 0.54
CA ILE A 34 0.23 -5.78 -0.65
C ILE A 34 -0.05 -7.21 -1.12
N LYS A 35 0.98 -8.05 -1.20
CA LYS A 35 0.86 -9.48 -1.53
C LYS A 35 0.10 -10.28 -0.47
N SER A 36 -0.08 -9.75 0.74
CA SER A 36 -0.88 -10.35 1.80
C SER A 36 -2.35 -9.92 1.75
N LEU A 37 -2.71 -8.93 0.92
CA LEU A 37 -4.10 -8.53 0.73
C LEU A 37 -4.86 -9.64 0.01
N SER A 38 -6.03 -10.01 0.55
CA SER A 38 -6.84 -11.11 0.02
C SER A 38 -7.45 -10.83 -1.35
N ASP A 39 -7.56 -9.55 -1.72
CA ASP A 39 -8.10 -9.07 -3.00
C ASP A 39 -7.00 -8.72 -4.01
N PHE A 40 -5.73 -9.01 -3.72
CA PHE A 40 -4.62 -8.81 -4.65
C PHE A 40 -4.55 -9.98 -5.64
N ASP A 41 -4.28 -9.70 -6.92
CA ASP A 41 -4.29 -10.73 -7.98
C ASP A 41 -2.90 -10.91 -8.63
N ASP A 42 -2.09 -9.84 -8.70
CA ASP A 42 -0.77 -9.81 -9.35
C ASP A 42 0.38 -10.40 -8.51
N HIS A 43 0.14 -11.48 -7.78
CA HIS A 43 1.15 -12.09 -6.91
C HIS A 43 2.39 -12.60 -7.68
N GLU A 44 2.19 -13.01 -8.94
CA GLU A 44 3.26 -13.55 -9.81
C GLU A 44 3.94 -12.49 -10.68
N ILE A 45 3.45 -11.24 -10.68
CA ILE A 45 4.02 -10.16 -11.48
C ILE A 45 5.13 -9.46 -10.69
N GLU A 46 6.31 -9.33 -11.31
CA GLU A 46 7.39 -8.51 -10.76
C GLU A 46 6.96 -7.05 -10.77
N THR A 47 6.84 -6.46 -9.58
CA THR A 47 6.46 -5.05 -9.45
C THR A 47 7.66 -4.13 -9.60
N ASN A 48 7.39 -2.91 -10.06
CA ASN A 48 8.41 -1.87 -10.15
C ASN A 48 8.48 -1.07 -8.86
N LYS A 49 9.70 -0.68 -8.49
CA LYS A 49 9.94 0.20 -7.33
C LYS A 49 9.24 1.56 -7.45
N GLU A 50 8.94 1.99 -8.68
CA GLU A 50 8.19 3.22 -8.94
C GLU A 50 6.74 3.09 -8.45
N VAL A 51 6.06 2.02 -8.88
CA VAL A 51 4.69 1.71 -8.46
C VAL A 51 4.59 1.54 -6.93
N LEU A 52 5.54 0.84 -6.32
CA LEU A 52 5.58 0.71 -4.85
C LEU A 52 5.71 2.07 -4.14
N LYS A 53 6.46 3.01 -4.70
CA LYS A 53 6.56 4.35 -4.14
C LYS A 53 5.26 5.13 -4.27
N GLU A 54 4.61 5.04 -5.44
CA GLU A 54 3.31 5.68 -5.65
C GLU A 54 2.27 5.18 -4.65
N ILE A 55 2.22 3.85 -4.41
CA ILE A 55 1.34 3.25 -3.40
C ILE A 55 1.69 3.74 -2.00
N LEU A 56 2.98 3.82 -1.67
CA LEU A 56 3.44 4.30 -0.37
C LEU A 56 3.05 5.77 -0.13
N GLU A 57 3.20 6.61 -1.15
CA GLU A 57 2.82 8.03 -1.09
C GLU A 57 1.30 8.17 -0.92
N ALA A 58 0.51 7.49 -1.75
CA ALA A 58 -0.94 7.51 -1.64
C ALA A 58 -1.43 7.02 -0.26
N TRP A 59 -0.82 5.96 0.29
CA TRP A 59 -1.17 5.46 1.62
C TRP A 59 -0.81 6.48 2.73
N LYS A 60 0.34 7.14 2.61
CA LYS A 60 0.72 8.22 3.54
C LYS A 60 -0.25 9.40 3.49
N GLU A 61 -0.68 9.81 2.29
CA GLU A 61 -1.66 10.87 2.11
C GLU A 61 -3.00 10.52 2.77
N ILE A 62 -3.48 9.28 2.59
CA ILE A 62 -4.71 8.81 3.25
C ILE A 62 -4.55 8.82 4.77
N LYS A 63 -3.43 8.30 5.28
CA LYS A 63 -3.18 8.23 6.72
C LYS A 63 -3.09 9.64 7.33
N ASP A 64 -2.35 10.55 6.71
CA ASP A 64 -2.26 11.96 7.13
C ASP A 64 -3.65 12.63 7.13
N SER A 65 -4.44 12.40 6.07
CA SER A 65 -5.82 12.91 5.99
C SER A 65 -6.76 12.32 7.04
N ASN A 66 -6.55 11.08 7.50
CA ASN A 66 -7.33 10.47 8.57
C ASN A 66 -7.03 11.05 9.96
N PHE A 67 -5.91 11.78 10.14
CA PHE A 67 -5.57 12.44 11.41
C PHE A 67 -6.26 13.81 11.60
N GLU A 68 -6.99 14.30 10.60
CA GLU A 68 -7.63 15.64 10.63
C GLU A 68 -9.12 15.66 11.10
N ASP A 69 -9.71 14.54 11.55
CA ASP A 69 -11.10 14.47 12.06
C ASP A 69 -11.22 14.39 13.60
#